data_AF-A0A9J6QYH2-F1
#
_entry.id   AF-A0A9J6QYH2-F1
#
_cell.length_a   1.000
_cell.length_b   1.000
_cell.length_c   1.000
_cell.angle_alpha   90.00
_cell.angle_beta   90.00
_cell.angle_gamma   90.00
#
_symmetry.space_group_name_H-M   'P 1'
#
loop_
_entity.id
_entity.type
_entity.pdbx_description
1 polymer ?
#
loop_
_entity_poly.entity_id
_entity_poly.type
_entity_poly.pdbx_seq_one_letter_code
_entity_poly.pdbx_strand_id
1 'polypeptide(L)'
;MGASYNYDPAKIEGAGIDRMRLELGDTVFNPGKLTAALCDEEYAAIIKQHKRWKKAKFKCLEAILMRFAHQVDVNVDGLSYSFSQRVEFWKKLYDDTKKDVNVAVPIADPRALNGMSGGPPYFYEDMNTNPRGIGVKKEK
;
A
#
# COMPACT_ATOMS: atom_id res chain seq x y z
N MET A 1 24.96 9.99 11.08
CA MET A 1 24.68 8.57 11.37
C MET A 1 24.75 7.81 10.06
N GLY A 2 25.46 6.68 10.02
CA GLY A 2 25.52 5.82 8.84
C GLY A 2 24.29 4.91 8.77
N ALA A 3 23.92 4.48 7.56
CA ALA A 3 22.79 3.59 7.33
C ALA A 3 22.95 2.25 8.05
N SER A 4 21.94 1.83 8.81
CA SER A 4 21.89 0.51 9.46
C SER A 4 21.07 -0.51 8.66
N TYR A 5 21.41 -1.78 8.85
CA TYR A 5 20.84 -2.92 8.13
C TYR A 5 20.66 -4.10 9.09
N ASN A 6 19.79 -3.94 10.09
CA ASN A 6 19.54 -4.96 11.10
C ASN A 6 18.19 -5.64 10.88
N TYR A 7 18.13 -6.93 11.19
CA TYR A 7 16.90 -7.71 11.19
C TYR A 7 16.85 -8.57 12.46
N ASP A 8 15.86 -8.32 13.30
CA ASP A 8 15.63 -9.03 14.55
C ASP A 8 14.28 -9.77 14.50
N PRO A 9 14.29 -11.11 14.39
CA PRO A 9 13.06 -11.87 14.28
C PRO A 9 12.18 -11.80 15.54
N ALA A 10 12.73 -11.44 16.71
CA ALA A 10 11.96 -11.28 17.94
C ALA A 10 11.03 -10.05 17.91
N LYS A 11 11.27 -9.10 17.00
CA LYS A 11 10.52 -7.84 16.91
C LYS A 11 9.41 -7.85 15.84
N ILE A 12 9.15 -8.99 15.22
CA ILE A 12 8.16 -9.14 14.14
C ILE A 12 6.72 -8.90 14.62
N GLU A 13 6.43 -9.13 15.91
CA GLU A 13 5.10 -8.90 16.48
C GLU A 13 4.65 -7.44 16.31
N GLY A 14 5.60 -6.49 16.38
CA GLY A 14 5.33 -5.07 16.20
C GLY A 14 5.13 -4.68 14.74
N ALA A 15 4.31 -3.63 14.50
CA ALA A 15 4.22 -2.95 13.20
C ALA A 15 5.48 -2.07 12.95
N GLY A 16 6.65 -2.70 12.92
CA GLY A 16 7.96 -2.06 12.83
C GLY A 16 8.78 -2.49 11.61
N ILE A 17 10.05 -2.08 11.58
CA ILE A 17 10.97 -2.32 10.46
C ILE A 17 11.14 -3.83 10.21
N ASP A 18 11.36 -4.63 11.27
CA ASP A 18 11.62 -6.07 11.15
C ASP A 18 10.45 -6.82 10.51
N ARG A 19 9.22 -6.47 10.89
CA ARG A 19 8.03 -7.02 10.24
C ARG A 19 7.92 -6.62 8.77
N MET A 20 8.23 -5.36 8.44
CA MET A 20 8.22 -4.89 7.05
C MET A 20 9.27 -5.62 6.21
N ARG A 21 10.49 -5.80 6.74
CA ARG A 21 11.56 -6.59 6.10
C ARG A 21 11.10 -8.02 5.84
N LEU A 22 10.50 -8.70 6.83
CA LEU A 22 9.94 -10.04 6.66
C LEU A 22 8.87 -10.09 5.55
N GLU A 23 7.88 -9.21 5.64
CA GLU A 23 6.74 -9.19 4.71
C GLU A 23 7.14 -8.89 3.26
N LEU A 24 8.27 -8.21 3.05
CA LEU A 24 8.82 -7.87 1.74
C LEU A 24 9.89 -8.86 1.25
N GLY A 25 10.28 -9.83 2.09
CA GLY A 25 11.37 -10.76 1.81
C GLY A 25 12.77 -10.14 1.87
N ASP A 26 12.92 -8.99 2.51
CA ASP A 26 14.21 -8.29 2.71
C ASP A 26 14.87 -8.68 4.04
N THR A 27 15.00 -10.00 4.28
CA THR A 27 15.50 -10.57 5.55
C THR A 27 16.91 -11.15 5.45
N VAL A 28 17.46 -11.27 4.24
CA VAL A 28 18.69 -12.03 3.99
C VAL A 28 19.81 -11.09 3.54
N PHE A 29 20.91 -11.01 4.32
CA PHE A 29 22.30 -11.33 3.93
C PHE A 29 23.31 -10.62 4.82
N ASN A 30 24.50 -11.23 4.94
CA ASN A 30 25.70 -10.62 5.50
C ASN A 30 26.73 -10.40 4.37
N PRO A 31 27.24 -9.18 4.15
CA PRO A 31 26.96 -7.93 4.86
C PRO A 31 25.71 -7.21 4.32
N GLY A 32 24.76 -6.89 5.20
CA GLY A 32 23.46 -6.31 4.86
C GLY A 32 23.50 -5.02 4.04
N LYS A 33 24.60 -4.25 4.13
CA LYS A 33 24.82 -3.05 3.31
C LYS A 33 24.84 -3.34 1.80
N LEU A 34 25.31 -4.51 1.38
CA LEU A 34 25.46 -4.87 -0.03
C LEU A 34 24.19 -5.50 -0.62
N THR A 35 23.28 -5.97 0.23
CA THR A 35 22.23 -6.89 -0.19
C THR A 35 20.83 -6.46 0.18
N ALA A 36 20.67 -5.71 1.28
CA ALA A 36 19.38 -5.20 1.70
C ALA A 36 18.80 -4.25 0.65
N ALA A 37 17.51 -4.39 0.42
CA ALA A 37 16.76 -3.55 -0.51
C ALA A 37 16.73 -2.11 -0.03
N LEU A 38 16.48 -1.86 1.25
CA LEU A 38 16.49 -0.53 1.86
C LEU A 38 17.21 -0.57 3.22
N CYS A 39 17.69 0.59 3.67
CA CYS A 39 18.21 0.74 5.03
C CYS A 39 17.09 0.88 6.06
N ASP A 40 17.43 0.70 7.34
CA ASP A 40 16.45 0.79 8.42
C ASP A 40 15.82 2.18 8.50
N GLU A 41 16.60 3.23 8.19
CA GLU A 41 16.12 4.61 8.20
C GLU A 41 15.10 4.89 7.09
N GLU A 42 15.30 4.30 5.89
CA GLU A 42 14.36 4.37 4.77
C GLU A 42 13.03 3.68 5.15
N TYR A 43 13.08 2.48 5.71
CA TYR A 43 11.90 1.78 6.20
C TYR A 43 11.17 2.56 7.29
N ALA A 44 11.91 3.07 8.30
CA ALA A 44 11.34 3.85 9.38
C ALA A 44 10.65 5.13 8.87
N ALA A 45 11.26 5.83 7.90
CA ALA A 45 10.69 7.03 7.31
C ALA A 45 9.36 6.76 6.61
N ILE A 46 9.29 5.70 5.78
CA ILE A 46 8.08 5.35 5.04
C ILE A 46 6.96 4.90 5.99
N ILE A 47 7.29 4.08 7.00
CA ILE A 47 6.33 3.63 8.03
C ILE A 47 5.77 4.83 8.79
N LYS A 48 6.63 5.79 9.18
CA LYS A 48 6.20 7.00 9.89
C LYS A 48 5.32 7.91 9.03
N GLN A 49 5.56 8.00 7.73
CA GLN A 49 4.78 8.84 6.81
C GLN A 49 3.38 8.27 6.53
N HIS A 50 3.18 6.96 6.66
CA HIS A 50 1.94 6.29 6.29
C HIS A 50 1.31 5.51 7.46
N LYS A 51 0.28 6.09 8.08
CA LYS A 51 -0.47 5.48 9.19
C LYS A 51 -1.08 4.11 8.88
N ARG A 52 -1.43 3.85 7.61
CA ARG A 52 -2.00 2.57 7.18
C ARG A 52 -0.88 1.63 6.76
N TRP A 53 -0.75 0.49 7.45
CA TRP A 53 0.27 -0.52 7.16
C TRP A 53 0.32 -0.96 5.69
N LYS A 54 -0.84 -1.28 5.10
CA LYS A 54 -0.93 -1.67 3.68
C LYS A 54 -0.40 -0.58 2.74
N LYS A 55 -0.63 0.70 3.06
CA LYS A 55 -0.13 1.84 2.27
C LYS A 55 1.36 2.06 2.47
N ALA A 56 1.86 1.88 3.70
CA ALA A 56 3.30 1.91 3.98
C ALA A 56 4.02 0.81 3.19
N LYS A 57 3.50 -0.42 3.23
CA LYS A 57 4.01 -1.57 2.45
C LYS A 57 4.05 -1.29 0.95
N PHE A 58 2.96 -0.75 0.40
CA PHE A 58 2.90 -0.34 -1.01
C PHE A 58 4.01 0.67 -1.36
N LYS A 59 4.25 1.65 -0.48
CA LYS A 59 5.27 2.67 -0.69
C LYS A 59 6.70 2.16 -0.52
N CYS A 60 6.93 1.21 0.39
CA CYS A 60 8.20 0.50 0.47
C CYS A 60 8.48 -0.26 -0.84
N LEU A 61 7.50 -0.98 -1.38
CA LEU A 61 7.64 -1.70 -2.66
C LEU A 61 7.97 -0.75 -3.83
N GLU A 62 7.32 0.41 -3.89
CA GLU A 62 7.62 1.44 -4.89
C GLU A 62 9.08 1.92 -4.80
N ALA A 63 9.57 2.21 -3.59
CA ALA A 63 10.95 2.62 -3.36
C ALA A 63 11.96 1.52 -3.76
N ILE A 64 11.67 0.27 -3.42
CA ILE A 64 12.49 -0.90 -3.80
C ILE A 64 12.59 -1.02 -5.32
N LEU A 65 11.45 -0.97 -6.03
CA LEU A 65 11.45 -1.06 -7.50
C LEU A 65 12.25 0.08 -8.15
N MET A 66 12.15 1.30 -7.63
CA MET A 66 12.95 2.43 -8.11
C MET A 66 14.44 2.21 -7.88
N ARG A 67 14.83 1.68 -6.72
CA ARG A 67 16.24 1.38 -6.43
C ARG A 67 16.80 0.33 -7.39
N PHE A 68 16.02 -0.68 -7.71
CA PHE A 68 16.45 -1.78 -8.59
C PHE A 68 16.18 -1.54 -10.08
N ALA A 69 15.66 -0.38 -10.48
CA ALA A 69 15.33 -0.07 -11.88
C ALA A 69 16.53 -0.15 -12.83
N HIS A 70 17.76 -0.01 -12.32
CA HIS A 70 18.99 -0.09 -13.09
C HIS A 70 19.55 -1.52 -13.21
N GLN A 71 18.97 -2.49 -12.50
CA GLN A 71 19.45 -3.88 -12.55
C GLN A 71 18.92 -4.56 -13.80
N VAL A 72 19.85 -4.99 -14.64
CA VAL A 72 19.60 -5.73 -15.88
C VAL A 72 20.38 -7.04 -15.84
N ASP A 73 19.93 -8.01 -16.61
CA ASP A 73 20.64 -9.29 -16.73
C ASP A 73 21.96 -9.08 -17.46
N VAL A 74 23.01 -9.70 -16.93
CA VAL A 74 24.38 -9.54 -17.44
C VAL A 74 24.87 -10.89 -17.93
N ASN A 75 25.26 -10.93 -19.21
CA ASN A 75 25.87 -12.09 -19.84
C ASN A 75 27.27 -11.69 -20.33
N VAL A 76 28.31 -12.21 -19.69
CA VAL A 76 29.71 -11.95 -20.05
C VAL A 76 30.46 -13.27 -20.09
N ASP A 77 30.93 -13.63 -21.28
CA ASP A 77 31.94 -14.68 -21.50
C ASP A 77 31.66 -16.02 -20.77
N GLY A 78 30.45 -16.56 -20.96
CA GLY A 78 29.99 -17.82 -20.35
C GLY A 78 29.43 -17.68 -18.94
N LEU A 79 29.55 -16.51 -18.30
CA LEU A 79 28.91 -16.19 -17.04
C LEU A 79 27.61 -15.43 -17.29
N SER A 80 26.50 -15.99 -16.80
CA SER A 80 25.16 -15.39 -16.89
C SER A 80 24.63 -15.11 -15.49
N TYR A 81 24.24 -13.85 -15.24
CA TYR A 81 23.58 -13.42 -14.03
C TYR A 81 22.17 -12.91 -14.34
N SER A 82 21.17 -13.52 -13.69
CA SER A 82 19.77 -13.09 -13.77
C SER A 82 19.41 -12.21 -12.57
N PHE A 83 19.54 -10.89 -12.73
CA PHE A 83 19.16 -9.91 -11.71
C PHE A 83 17.70 -9.46 -11.85
N SER A 84 17.11 -9.60 -13.04
CA SER A 84 15.72 -9.24 -13.34
C SER A 84 14.69 -10.01 -12.50
N GLN A 85 14.96 -11.28 -12.18
CA GLN A 85 14.07 -12.16 -11.42
C GLN A 85 13.67 -11.57 -10.05
N ARG A 86 14.59 -10.84 -9.39
CA ARG A 86 14.31 -10.20 -8.10
C ARG A 86 13.31 -9.06 -8.26
N VAL A 87 13.44 -8.29 -9.33
CA VAL A 87 12.51 -7.21 -9.66
C VAL A 87 11.13 -7.77 -10.00
N GLU A 88 11.06 -8.90 -10.69
CA GLU A 88 9.79 -9.58 -11.00
C GLU A 88 9.01 -9.98 -9.75
N PHE A 89 9.69 -10.55 -8.74
CA PHE A 89 9.07 -10.89 -7.46
C PHE A 89 8.43 -9.69 -6.78
N TRP A 90 9.18 -8.60 -6.61
CA TRP A 90 8.65 -7.38 -5.98
C TRP A 90 7.62 -6.67 -6.84
N LYS A 91 7.72 -6.74 -8.17
CA LYS A 91 6.74 -6.18 -9.09
C LYS A 91 5.39 -6.90 -8.96
N LYS A 92 5.41 -8.23 -8.83
CA LYS A 92 4.20 -9.02 -8.57
C LYS A 92 3.55 -8.63 -7.23
N LEU A 93 4.36 -8.57 -6.17
CA LEU A 93 3.91 -8.10 -4.84
C LEU A 93 3.34 -6.67 -4.89
N TYR A 94 3.97 -5.79 -5.67
CA TYR A 94 3.51 -4.42 -5.89
C TYR A 94 2.15 -4.40 -6.58
N ASP A 95 1.97 -5.14 -7.68
CA ASP A 95 0.71 -5.19 -8.42
C ASP A 95 -0.44 -5.74 -7.57
N ASP A 96 -0.18 -6.77 -6.76
CA ASP A 96 -1.17 -7.34 -5.84
C ASP A 96 -1.51 -6.36 -4.72
N THR A 97 -0.51 -5.72 -4.10
CA THR A 97 -0.75 -4.70 -3.07
C THR A 97 -1.45 -3.47 -3.63
N LYS A 98 -1.16 -3.09 -4.88
CA LYS A 98 -1.82 -1.96 -5.57
C LYS A 98 -3.31 -2.22 -5.75
N LYS A 99 -3.69 -3.44 -6.13
CA LYS A 99 -5.11 -3.85 -6.20
C LYS A 99 -5.74 -3.72 -4.82
N ASP A 100 -5.13 -4.30 -3.79
CA ASP A 100 -5.65 -4.26 -2.41
C ASP A 100 -5.80 -2.86 -1.82
N VAL A 101 -4.89 -1.94 -2.15
CA VAL A 101 -4.99 -0.53 -1.72
C VAL A 101 -6.05 0.22 -2.52
N ASN A 102 -6.25 -0.12 -3.79
CA ASN A 102 -7.24 0.49 -4.68
C ASN A 102 -8.64 -0.10 -4.56
N VAL A 103 -8.83 -1.23 -3.86
CA VAL A 103 -10.15 -1.64 -3.36
C VAL A 103 -10.58 -0.62 -2.31
N ALA A 104 -11.00 0.54 -2.79
CA ALA A 104 -11.59 1.59 -2.01
C ALA A 104 -12.90 1.06 -1.44
N VAL A 105 -13.06 1.17 -0.13
CA VAL A 105 -14.38 1.19 0.48
C VAL A 105 -15.17 2.26 -0.30
N PRO A 106 -16.34 1.97 -0.86
CA PRO A 106 -17.14 3.00 -1.52
C PRO A 106 -17.34 4.12 -0.49
N ILE A 107 -16.73 5.27 -0.76
CA ILE A 107 -16.94 6.46 0.05
C ILE A 107 -18.33 6.91 -0.34
N ALA A 108 -19.32 6.59 0.50
CA ALA A 108 -20.66 7.10 0.35
C ALA A 108 -20.57 8.62 0.26
N ASP A 109 -21.22 9.21 -0.76
CA ASP A 109 -21.31 10.67 -0.88
C ASP A 109 -21.87 11.20 0.45
N PRO A 110 -21.16 12.11 1.16
CA PRO A 110 -21.69 12.71 2.38
C PRO A 110 -23.09 13.32 2.19
N ARG A 111 -23.45 13.73 0.97
CA ARG A 111 -24.80 14.19 0.62
C ARG A 111 -25.83 13.07 0.53
N ALA A 112 -25.43 11.84 0.24
CA ALA A 112 -26.31 10.68 0.28
C ALA A 112 -26.63 10.28 1.74
N LEU A 113 -25.68 10.49 2.66
CA LEU A 113 -25.83 10.20 4.10
C LEU A 113 -26.49 11.32 4.90
N ASN A 114 -26.19 12.59 4.58
CA ASN A 114 -26.63 13.75 5.37
C ASN A 114 -27.54 14.72 4.58
N GLY A 115 -28.01 14.29 3.40
CA GLY A 115 -28.80 15.11 2.48
C GLY A 115 -28.05 16.30 1.88
N MET A 116 -28.66 16.94 0.87
CA MET A 116 -28.13 18.17 0.30
C MET A 116 -28.46 19.34 1.25
N SER A 117 -27.44 20.06 1.73
CA SER A 117 -27.61 21.28 2.56
C SER A 117 -28.34 21.06 3.89
N GLY A 118 -28.09 19.95 4.58
CA GLY A 118 -28.69 19.65 5.89
C GLY A 118 -30.13 19.13 5.84
N GLY A 119 -30.62 18.79 4.65
CA GLY A 119 -31.88 18.07 4.46
C GLY A 119 -31.77 16.58 4.83
N PRO A 120 -32.90 15.85 4.91
CA PRO A 120 -32.86 14.42 5.16
C PRO A 120 -32.13 13.68 4.03
N PRO A 121 -31.49 12.52 4.33
CA PRO A 121 -30.85 11.69 3.32
C PRO A 121 -31.82 11.26 2.23
N TYR A 122 -31.29 11.00 1.04
CA TYR A 122 -32.08 10.51 -0.09
C TYR A 122 -32.69 9.12 0.18
N PHE A 123 -31.98 8.30 0.95
CA PHE A 123 -32.47 7.03 1.45
C PHE A 123 -33.17 7.26 2.78
N TYR A 124 -34.48 7.08 2.79
CA TYR A 124 -35.30 7.12 3.99
C TYR A 124 -35.33 5.73 4.63
N GLU A 125 -35.38 5.65 5.96
CA GLU A 125 -35.51 4.38 6.71
C GLU A 125 -36.79 3.62 6.33
N ASP A 126 -37.82 4.36 5.87
CA ASP A 126 -39.08 3.83 5.37
C ASP A 126 -39.26 4.12 3.87
N MET A 127 -39.46 3.07 3.10
CA MET A 127 -39.59 3.06 1.64
C MET A 127 -40.82 3.85 1.14
N ASN A 128 -41.74 4.20 2.02
CA ASN A 128 -42.99 4.94 1.71
C ASN A 128 -42.94 6.44 2.01
N THR A 129 -41.84 6.96 2.55
CA THR A 129 -41.77 8.36 3.02
C THR A 129 -41.15 9.35 2.04
N ASN A 130 -40.83 8.94 0.80
CA ASN A 130 -40.31 9.85 -0.21
C ASN A 130 -41.41 10.83 -0.69
N PRO A 131 -41.36 12.13 -0.31
CA PRO A 131 -42.39 13.11 -0.67
C PRO A 131 -42.41 13.43 -2.18
N ARG A 132 -41.38 12.99 -2.93
CA ARG A 132 -41.29 13.13 -4.39
C ARG A 132 -41.79 11.91 -5.16
N GLY A 133 -42.04 10.79 -4.47
CA GLY A 133 -42.43 9.51 -5.08
C GLY A 133 -43.93 9.31 -5.26
N ILE A 134 -44.76 10.12 -4.61
CA ILE A 134 -46.21 10.06 -4.72
C ILE A 134 -46.70 11.42 -5.18
N GLY A 135 -47.32 11.47 -6.36
CA GLY A 135 -47.74 12.68 -7.03
C GLY A 135 -48.54 13.62 -6.13
N VAL A 136 -47.88 14.66 -5.63
CA VAL A 136 -48.56 15.76 -4.94
C VAL A 136 -49.31 16.54 -6.01
N LYS A 137 -50.64 16.39 -6.05
CA LYS A 137 -51.51 17.27 -6.82
C LYS A 137 -51.26 18.70 -6.32
N LYS A 138 -50.80 19.57 -7.22
CA LYS A 138 -50.79 21.01 -6.99
C LYS A 138 -52.24 21.49 -6.98
N GLU A 139 -52.78 21.79 -5.81
CA GLU A 139 -54.01 22.59 -5.72
C GLU A 139 -53.71 24.05 -6.09
N LYS A 140 -54.65 24.64 -6.83
CA LYS A 140 -54.61 25.99 -7.39
C LYS A 140 -54.91 27.04 -6.33
#